data_AF-A0A960W957-F1
#
_entry.id   AF-A0A960W957-F1
#
_cell.length_a   1.000
_cell.length_b   1.000
_cell.length_c   1.000
_cell.angle_alpha   90.00
_cell.angle_beta   90.00
_cell.angle_gamma   90.00
#
_symmetry.space_group_name_H-M   'P 1'
#
loop_
_entity.id
_entity.type
_entity.pdbx_description
1 polymer ?
#
loop_
_entity_poly.entity_id
_entity_poly.type
_entity_poly.pdbx_seq_one_letter_code
_entity_poly.pdbx_strand_id
1 'polypeptide(L)'
;RDVENNLKLVSDRFLGVSLSSIGFMQKDDAVLRAVRKQVPFVLNNTPDRPSASIKMLASRLCAVNVQEANISLSQFGQCITGAHES
;
A
#
# COMPACT_ATOMS: atom_id res chain seq x y z
N ARG A 1 11.81 8.30 8.25
CA ARG A 1 12.96 7.38 8.05
C ARG A 1 13.37 6.75 9.38
N ASP A 2 13.39 7.52 10.47
CA ASP A 2 13.89 7.03 11.76
C ASP A 2 13.07 5.89 12.36
N VAL A 3 11.74 5.92 12.25
CA VAL A 3 10.88 4.84 12.79
C VAL A 3 11.21 3.48 12.17
N GLU A 4 11.40 3.43 10.84
CA GLU A 4 11.73 2.18 10.14
C GLU A 4 13.10 1.62 10.57
N ASN A 5 14.11 2.50 10.65
CA ASN A 5 15.46 2.09 11.04
C ASN A 5 15.51 1.64 12.50
N ASN A 6 14.82 2.35 13.39
CA ASN A 6 14.74 1.99 14.80
C ASN A 6 14.06 0.63 14.96
N LEU A 7 12.97 0.37 14.22
CA LEU A 7 12.26 -0.91 14.29
C LEU A 7 13.12 -2.07 13.77
N LYS A 8 13.82 -1.87 12.65
CA LYS A 8 14.79 -2.84 12.11
C LYS A 8 15.90 -3.16 13.11
N LEU A 9 16.45 -2.14 13.76
CA LEU A 9 17.54 -2.31 14.71
C LEU A 9 17.11 -3.10 15.95
N VAL A 10 15.94 -2.80 16.52
CA VAL A 10 15.45 -3.53 17.71
C VAL A 10 14.97 -4.95 17.35
N SER A 11 14.36 -5.14 16.19
CA SER A 11 13.91 -6.48 15.75
C SER A 11 15.09 -7.42 15.49
N ASP A 12 16.14 -6.90 14.86
CA ASP A 12 17.36 -7.67 14.61
C ASP A 12 18.06 -8.00 15.94
N ARG A 13 18.26 -7.00 16.80
CA ARG A 13 18.99 -7.16 18.06
C ARG A 13 18.31 -8.09 19.06
N PHE A 14 16.99 -8.00 19.21
CA PHE A 14 16.28 -8.67 20.31
C PHE A 14 15.49 -9.90 19.85
N LEU A 15 15.10 -9.97 18.58
CA LEU A 15 14.27 -11.06 18.06
C LEU A 15 15.01 -11.90 17.01
N GLY A 16 16.16 -11.44 16.49
CA GLY A 16 16.83 -12.07 15.36
C GLY A 16 15.99 -12.04 14.07
N VAL A 17 15.07 -11.08 13.97
CA VAL A 17 14.16 -10.95 12.82
C VAL A 17 14.56 -9.76 11.96
N SER A 18 14.84 -10.04 10.68
CA SER A 18 15.08 -9.02 9.67
C SER A 18 13.76 -8.51 9.09
N LEU A 19 13.53 -7.20 9.17
CA LEU A 19 12.32 -6.55 8.66
C LEU A 19 12.56 -5.90 7.30
N SER A 20 11.70 -6.18 6.32
CA SER A 20 11.66 -5.51 5.02
C SER A 20 10.53 -4.49 4.96
N SER A 21 10.85 -3.22 4.72
CA SER A 21 9.85 -2.16 4.55
C SER A 21 9.24 -2.21 3.15
N ILE A 22 7.91 -2.23 3.09
CA ILE A 22 7.18 -2.11 1.82
C ILE A 22 7.02 -0.64 1.38
N GLY A 23 7.25 0.31 2.31
CA GLY A 23 7.20 1.75 2.08
C GLY A 23 6.38 2.48 3.14
N PHE A 24 5.93 3.69 2.83
CA PHE A 24 5.13 4.52 3.73
C PHE A 24 4.08 5.30 2.96
N MET A 25 3.05 5.76 3.68
CA MET A 25 2.05 6.71 3.20
C MET A 25 2.14 7.99 4.04
N GLN A 26 2.15 9.15 3.41
CA GLN A 26 2.12 10.42 4.13
C GLN A 26 0.74 10.65 4.75
N LYS A 27 0.71 11.36 5.89
CA LYS A 27 -0.55 11.83 6.46
C LYS A 27 -1.22 12.80 5.49
N ASP A 28 -2.50 12.60 5.24
CA ASP A 28 -3.30 13.44 4.34
C ASP A 28 -4.77 13.47 4.80
N ASP A 29 -5.39 14.64 4.72
CA ASP A 29 -6.79 14.84 5.10
C ASP A 29 -7.77 14.18 4.13
N ALA A 30 -7.33 13.78 2.94
CA ALA A 30 -8.12 12.97 2.00
C ALA A 30 -8.60 11.67 2.65
N VAL A 31 -7.77 11.05 3.50
CA VAL A 31 -8.15 9.85 4.27
C VAL A 31 -9.27 10.17 5.25
N LEU A 32 -9.16 11.27 6.00
CA LEU A 32 -10.21 11.69 6.95
C LEU A 32 -11.52 12.00 6.25
N ARG A 33 -11.47 12.69 5.11
CA ARG A 33 -12.66 12.98 4.29
C ARG A 33 -13.31 11.71 3.76
N ALA A 34 -12.51 10.78 3.25
CA ALA A 34 -12.96 9.48 2.75
C ALA A 34 -13.68 8.66 3.83
N VAL A 35 -13.12 8.60 5.04
CA VAL A 35 -13.74 7.93 6.20
C VAL A 35 -15.08 8.57 6.56
N ARG A 36 -15.13 9.91 6.66
CA ARG A 36 -16.38 10.64 6.97
C ARG A 36 -17.47 10.43 5.91
N LYS A 37 -17.07 10.32 4.64
CA LYS A 37 -17.98 10.05 3.52
C LYS A 37 -18.33 8.57 3.36
N GLN A 38 -17.70 7.68 4.14
CA GLN A 38 -17.82 6.22 4.00
C GLN A 38 -17.52 5.72 2.58
N VAL A 39 -16.59 6.40 1.88
CA VAL A 39 -16.12 6.01 0.55
C VAL A 39 -14.61 5.82 0.63
N PRO A 40 -14.06 4.63 0.33
CA PRO A 40 -12.62 4.40 0.34
C PRO A 40 -11.86 5.40 -0.54
N PHE A 41 -10.81 6.01 -0.01
CA PHE A 41 -10.04 7.03 -0.74
C PHE A 41 -9.44 6.49 -2.04
N VAL A 42 -9.06 5.20 -2.08
CA VAL A 42 -8.54 4.53 -3.28
C VAL A 42 -9.55 4.40 -4.42
N LEU A 43 -10.85 4.49 -4.13
CA LEU A 43 -11.93 4.48 -5.12
C LEU A 43 -12.31 5.88 -5.60
N ASN A 44 -11.75 6.93 -4.99
CA ASN A 44 -12.01 8.29 -5.41
C ASN A 44 -11.27 8.57 -6.73
N ASN A 45 -11.98 9.10 -7.73
CA ASN A 45 -11.40 9.40 -9.05
C ASN A 45 -10.52 10.66 -9.05
N THR A 46 -10.44 11.39 -7.93
CA THR A 46 -9.51 12.51 -7.78
C THR A 46 -8.12 11.98 -7.44
N PRO A 47 -7.06 12.40 -8.16
CA PRO A 47 -5.69 12.07 -7.79
C PRO A 47 -5.38 12.58 -6.38
N ASP A 48 -5.09 11.67 -5.46
CA ASP A 48 -4.58 12.02 -4.13
C ASP A 48 -3.34 11.19 -3.77
N ARG A 49 -2.49 11.77 -2.92
CA ARG A 49 -1.22 11.17 -2.51
C ARG A 49 -1.40 9.86 -1.75
N PRO A 50 -2.42 9.69 -0.88
CA PRO A 50 -2.72 8.42 -0.23
C PRO A 50 -3.00 7.29 -1.22
N SER A 51 -3.86 7.53 -2.21
CA SER A 51 -4.23 6.53 -3.21
C SER A 51 -3.04 6.11 -4.05
N ALA A 52 -2.21 7.06 -4.50
CA ALA A 52 -0.98 6.76 -5.21
C ALA A 52 -0.01 5.93 -4.36
N SER A 53 0.15 6.31 -3.09
CA SER A 53 1.01 5.59 -2.14
C SER A 53 0.52 4.16 -1.91
N ILE A 54 -0.77 3.95 -1.64
CA ILE A 54 -1.34 2.61 -1.46
C ILE A 54 -1.20 1.75 -2.72
N LYS A 55 -1.46 2.30 -3.91
CA LYS A 55 -1.26 1.58 -5.18
C LYS A 55 0.20 1.13 -5.36
N MET A 56 1.16 1.99 -5.01
CA MET A 56 2.60 1.65 -5.03
C MET A 56 2.98 0.62 -3.95
N LEU A 57 2.41 0.69 -2.74
CA LEU A 57 2.68 -0.32 -1.71
C LEU A 57 2.13 -1.69 -2.13
N ALA A 58 0.94 -1.68 -2.73
CA ALA A 58 0.28 -2.90 -3.16
C ALA A 58 0.99 -3.54 -4.36
N SER A 59 1.55 -2.74 -5.27
CA SER A 59 2.38 -3.27 -6.37
C SER A 59 3.61 -4.03 -5.89
N ARG A 60 4.33 -3.46 -4.92
CA ARG A 60 5.49 -4.10 -4.29
C ARG A 60 5.12 -5.41 -3.61
N LEU A 61 3.99 -5.45 -2.92
CA LEU A 61 3.49 -6.66 -2.25
C LEU A 61 3.11 -7.76 -3.23
N CYS A 62 2.49 -7.41 -4.36
CA CYS A 62 2.05 -8.39 -5.35
C CYS A 62 3.19 -8.87 -6.27
N ALA A 63 4.43 -8.40 -6.08
CA ALA A 63 5.54 -8.56 -7.04
C ALA A 63 5.18 -8.16 -8.48
N VAL A 64 4.14 -7.32 -8.63
CA VAL A 64 3.72 -6.75 -9.91
C VAL A 64 4.55 -5.49 -10.08
N ASN A 65 5.40 -5.45 -11.12
CA ASN A 65 5.95 -4.20 -11.61
C ASN A 65 4.78 -3.34 -12.09
N VAL A 66 4.21 -2.54 -11.19
CA VAL A 66 3.35 -1.42 -11.58
C VAL A 66 4.29 -0.37 -12.16
N GLN A 67 4.68 -0.61 -13.42
CA GLN A 67 4.69 0.49 -14.38
C GLN A 67 3.32 1.17 -14.24
N GLU A 68 3.24 2.49 -14.43
CA GLU A 68 2.01 3.29 -14.34
C GLU A 68 0.92 2.90 -15.38
N ALA A 69 0.78 1.61 -15.67
CA ALA A 69 -0.28 1.01 -16.43
C ALA A 69 -1.56 1.00 -15.59
N ASN A 70 -2.65 1.41 -16.23
CA ASN A 70 -4.01 1.37 -15.72
C ASN A 70 -4.42 -0.06 -15.34
N ILE A 71 -4.07 -0.50 -14.13
CA ILE A 71 -4.60 -1.73 -13.56
C ILE A 71 -6.00 -1.41 -13.02
N SER A 72 -7.01 -2.07 -13.59
CA SER A 72 -8.39 -1.95 -13.13
C SER A 72 -8.55 -2.57 -11.73
N LEU A 73 -9.56 -2.11 -10.98
CA LEU A 73 -9.83 -2.61 -9.62
C LEU A 73 -10.11 -4.12 -9.59
N SER A 74 -10.68 -4.68 -10.65
CA SER A 74 -10.91 -6.13 -10.79
C SER A 74 -9.59 -6.89 -10.87
N GLN A 75 -8.65 -6.41 -11.70
CA GLN A 75 -7.31 -6.99 -11.82
C GLN A 75 -6.54 -6.91 -10.51
N PHE A 76 -6.66 -5.79 -9.77
CA PHE A 76 -6.08 -5.67 -8.44
C PHE A 76 -6.68 -6.69 -7.45
N GLY A 77 -8.01 -6.86 -7.46
CA GLY A 77 -8.71 -7.84 -6.63
C GLY A 77 -8.29 -9.29 -6.89
N GLN A 78 -8.03 -9.64 -8.15
CA GLN A 78 -7.54 -10.97 -8.53
C GLN A 78 -6.14 -11.25 -7.99
N CYS A 79 -5.23 -10.27 -8.07
CA CYS A 79 -3.86 -10.41 -7.57
C CYS A 79 -3.80 -10.68 -6.05
N ILE A 80 -4.69 -10.06 -5.26
CA ILE A 80 -4.68 -10.21 -3.80
C ILE A 80 -5.43 -11.46 -3.31
N THR A 81 -6.36 -11.99 -4.10
CA THR A 81 -7.18 -13.15 -3.73
C THR A 81 -6.62 -14.48 -4.23
N GLY A 82 -5.70 -14.46 -5.20
CA GLY A 82 -5.16 -15.67 -5.82
C GLY A 82 -6.18 -16.45 -6.65
N ALA A 83 -7.35 -15.86 -6.91
CA ALA A 83 -8.40 -16.47 -7.73
C ALA A 83 -8.08 -16.27 -9.21
N HIS A 84 -7.64 -17.34 -9.89
CA HIS A 84 -7.65 -17.42 -11.34
C HIS A 84 -9.00 -18.00 -11.78
N GLU A 85 -9.74 -17.28 -12.64
CA GLU A 85 -10.90 -17.84 -13.33
C GLU A 85 -10.45 -19.05 -14.16
N SER A 86 -11.18 -20.15 -14.01
CA SER A 86 -10.97 -21.42 -14.74
C SER A 86 -11.45 -21.32 -16.20
#